data_AF-A0A1M5WBJ9-F1
#
_entry.id   AF-A0A1M5WBJ9-F1
#
_cell.length_a   1.000
_cell.length_b   1.000
_cell.length_c   1.000
_cell.angle_alpha   90.00
_cell.angle_beta   90.00
_cell.angle_gamma   90.00
#
_symmetry.space_group_name_H-M   'P 1'
#
loop_
_entity.id
_entity.type
_entity.pdbx_description
1 polymer ?
#
loop_
_entity_poly.entity_id
_entity_poly.type
_entity_poly.pdbx_seq_one_letter_code
_entity_poly.pdbx_strand_id
1 'polypeptide(L)'
;MPYVSQIIKDLNAVLLYAKHRFQNEFKQQEFELNDVFKNSYSNYLKEKNCEIEFFRHTSVITTKANQKIFIANQWFVIASYMVDFCTELLTYKELYLKICTRICQNPEHLAKNLKVSNDFATKRLFIQSAKEMFNEIYGDDAGSTEAAGYLWNFVSNYSWWAGSKTVDRNDFYISPILNSLNVVNVSHGYVADIVFAYSTNFPLRKIVENVGSFTIGAKLNTYTPDAEESASYQKAEKITSSLNLNDVSIEYLVQPTSAPKISISAASLARFKRNG
;
A
#
# COMPACT_ATOMS: atom_id res chain seq x y z
N MET A 1 -9.33 -2.79 28.27
CA MET A 1 -8.85 -1.91 27.19
C MET A 1 -8.67 -2.75 25.96
N PRO A 2 -9.18 -2.38 24.77
CA PRO A 2 -8.95 -3.20 23.60
C PRO A 2 -7.46 -3.11 23.23
N TYR A 3 -6.83 -4.28 23.14
CA TYR A 3 -5.44 -4.45 22.71
C TYR A 3 -5.21 -3.78 21.35
N VAL A 4 -4.13 -3.02 21.19
CA VAL A 4 -3.76 -2.52 19.85
C VAL A 4 -3.25 -3.70 19.03
N SER A 5 -4.12 -4.15 18.15
CA SER A 5 -3.85 -5.02 17.02
C SER A 5 -2.83 -4.38 16.09
N GLN A 6 -1.65 -5.00 15.96
CA GLN A 6 -0.60 -4.75 14.96
C GLN A 6 -0.45 -3.28 14.46
N ILE A 7 0.45 -2.52 15.10
CA ILE A 7 0.72 -1.10 14.80
C ILE A 7 1.08 -0.87 13.33
N ILE A 8 2.03 -1.66 12.82
CA ILE A 8 2.41 -1.77 11.40
C ILE A 8 2.53 -3.25 11.03
N LYS A 9 2.22 -3.57 9.78
CA LYS A 9 2.28 -4.94 9.24
C LYS A 9 3.68 -5.33 8.85
N ASP A 10 4.00 -6.63 8.90
CA ASP A 10 5.23 -7.18 8.31
C ASP A 10 5.23 -6.93 6.78
N LEU A 11 6.08 -6.02 6.31
CA LEU A 11 6.15 -5.67 4.88
C LEU A 11 6.51 -6.85 3.98
N ASN A 12 7.36 -7.77 4.45
CA ASN A 12 7.74 -8.94 3.69
C ASN A 12 6.54 -9.89 3.53
N ALA A 13 5.78 -10.12 4.60
CA ALA A 13 4.58 -10.93 4.55
C ALA A 13 3.52 -10.31 3.61
N VAL A 14 3.30 -9.00 3.70
CA VAL A 14 2.37 -8.27 2.81
C VAL A 14 2.82 -8.32 1.36
N LEU A 15 4.12 -8.20 1.11
CA LEU A 15 4.69 -8.31 -0.24
C LEU A 15 4.50 -9.70 -0.83
N LEU A 16 4.85 -10.75 -0.07
CA LEU A 16 4.69 -12.12 -0.51
C LEU A 16 3.21 -12.41 -0.81
N TYR A 17 2.31 -12.04 0.10
CA TYR A 17 0.88 -12.16 -0.10
C TYR A 17 0.41 -11.54 -1.43
N ALA A 18 0.76 -10.28 -1.68
CA ALA A 18 0.41 -9.58 -2.91
C ALA A 18 0.94 -10.31 -4.16
N LYS A 19 2.19 -10.79 -4.11
CA LYS A 19 2.81 -11.54 -5.22
C LYS A 19 2.10 -12.86 -5.50
N HIS A 20 1.85 -13.67 -4.47
CA HIS A 20 1.18 -14.95 -4.62
C HIS A 20 -0.24 -14.77 -5.16
N ARG A 21 -0.99 -13.79 -4.65
CA ARG A 21 -2.32 -13.46 -5.17
C ARG A 21 -2.27 -13.04 -6.64
N PHE A 22 -1.37 -12.15 -7.01
CA PHE A 22 -1.22 -11.73 -8.40
C PHE A 22 -0.85 -12.90 -9.31
N GLN A 23 0.12 -13.73 -8.93
CA GLN A 23 0.61 -14.84 -9.75
C GLN A 23 -0.44 -15.94 -9.97
N ASN A 24 -1.29 -16.19 -8.96
CA ASN A 24 -2.21 -17.31 -8.99
C ASN A 24 -3.65 -16.91 -9.36
N GLU A 25 -4.16 -15.77 -8.86
CA GLU A 25 -5.56 -15.34 -9.07
C GLU A 25 -5.74 -14.58 -10.39
N PHE A 26 -4.75 -13.78 -10.80
CA PHE A 26 -4.91 -12.93 -11.98
C PHE A 26 -4.98 -13.76 -13.24
N LYS A 27 -6.00 -13.48 -14.05
CA LYS A 27 -6.19 -14.11 -15.36
C LYS A 27 -6.10 -13.06 -16.45
N GLN A 28 -5.15 -13.23 -17.35
CA GLN A 28 -4.97 -12.36 -18.52
C GLN A 28 -6.21 -12.44 -19.43
N GLN A 29 -6.98 -11.36 -19.48
CA GLN A 29 -8.18 -11.24 -20.32
C GLN A 29 -8.55 -9.75 -20.51
N GLU A 30 -9.50 -9.47 -21.39
CA GLU A 30 -10.14 -8.15 -21.50
C GLU A 30 -11.36 -8.04 -20.58
N PHE A 31 -11.59 -6.84 -20.07
CA PHE A 31 -12.75 -6.50 -19.26
C PHE A 31 -13.00 -5.00 -19.29
N GLU A 32 -14.22 -4.62 -18.92
CA GLU A 32 -14.62 -3.22 -18.82
C GLU A 32 -14.52 -2.76 -17.37
N LEU A 33 -14.35 -1.46 -17.17
CA LEU A 33 -14.42 -0.83 -15.84
C LEU A 33 -15.86 -0.38 -15.60
N ASN A 34 -16.35 -0.52 -14.37
CA ASN A 34 -17.70 -0.05 -14.04
C ASN A 34 -17.74 1.46 -13.74
N ASP A 35 -18.92 2.05 -13.78
CA ASP A 35 -19.08 3.50 -13.67
C ASP A 35 -18.75 4.04 -12.27
N VAL A 36 -18.91 3.22 -11.23
CA VAL A 36 -18.50 3.58 -9.86
C VAL A 36 -17.00 3.86 -9.82
N PHE A 37 -16.20 2.97 -10.39
CA PHE A 37 -14.76 3.15 -10.49
C PHE A 37 -14.38 4.32 -11.40
N LYS A 38 -14.97 4.40 -12.60
CA LYS A 38 -14.68 5.49 -13.56
C LYS A 38 -14.91 6.86 -12.94
N ASN A 39 -16.02 7.03 -12.23
CA ASN A 39 -16.36 8.29 -11.58
C ASN A 39 -15.38 8.63 -10.44
N SER A 40 -15.06 7.65 -9.58
CA SER A 40 -14.13 7.85 -8.47
C SER A 40 -12.71 8.19 -8.95
N TYR A 41 -12.21 7.46 -9.95
CA TYR A 41 -10.88 7.69 -10.50
C TYR A 41 -10.79 9.02 -11.30
N SER A 42 -11.86 9.38 -12.01
CA SER A 42 -11.98 10.70 -12.65
C SER A 42 -11.87 11.84 -11.63
N ASN A 43 -12.56 11.73 -10.49
CA ASN A 43 -12.51 12.76 -9.45
C ASN A 43 -11.12 12.89 -8.84
N TYR A 44 -10.45 11.76 -8.56
CA TYR A 44 -9.05 11.76 -8.11
C TYR A 44 -8.10 12.47 -9.09
N LEU A 45 -8.27 12.26 -10.40
CA LEU A 45 -7.44 12.90 -11.41
C LEU A 45 -7.74 14.40 -11.57
N LYS A 46 -9.01 14.81 -11.43
CA LYS A 46 -9.41 16.23 -11.48
C LYS A 46 -8.71 17.05 -10.42
N GLU A 47 -8.57 16.53 -9.19
CA GLU A 47 -7.81 17.17 -8.11
C GLU A 47 -6.34 17.42 -8.47
N LYS A 48 -5.81 16.69 -9.46
CA LYS A 48 -4.44 16.81 -9.97
C LYS A 48 -4.35 17.60 -11.29
N ASN A 49 -5.45 18.22 -11.73
CA ASN A 49 -5.57 18.87 -13.04
C ASN A 49 -5.25 17.92 -14.21
N CYS A 50 -5.73 16.68 -14.11
CA CYS A 50 -5.69 15.69 -15.17
C CYS A 50 -7.11 15.26 -15.54
N GLU A 51 -7.31 14.86 -16.79
CA GLU A 51 -8.58 14.34 -17.30
C GLU A 51 -8.39 12.89 -17.74
N ILE A 52 -9.47 12.10 -17.70
CA ILE A 52 -9.47 10.72 -18.17
C ILE A 52 -10.70 10.44 -19.02
N GLU A 53 -10.47 9.83 -20.16
CA GLU A 53 -11.49 9.26 -21.04
C GLU A 53 -11.45 7.74 -20.93
N PHE A 54 -12.60 7.12 -20.68
CA PHE A 54 -12.74 5.67 -20.60
C PHE A 54 -13.39 5.15 -21.88
N PHE A 55 -12.70 4.22 -22.55
CA PHE A 55 -13.25 3.40 -23.62
C PHE A 55 -13.56 2.01 -23.09
N ARG A 56 -14.02 1.12 -23.97
CA ARG A 56 -14.45 -0.23 -23.60
C ARG A 56 -13.35 -1.03 -22.89
N HIS A 57 -12.14 -1.06 -23.46
CA HIS A 57 -11.00 -1.86 -22.94
C HIS A 57 -9.74 -1.04 -22.65
N THR A 58 -9.80 0.28 -22.86
CA THR A 58 -8.67 1.18 -22.71
C THR A 58 -9.12 2.50 -22.09
N SER A 59 -8.19 3.23 -21.50
CA SER A 59 -8.38 4.58 -21.01
C SER A 59 -7.29 5.51 -21.53
N VAL A 60 -7.61 6.79 -21.68
CA VAL A 60 -6.65 7.83 -22.08
C VAL A 60 -6.66 8.91 -21.02
N ILE A 61 -5.50 9.19 -20.44
CA ILE A 61 -5.32 10.28 -19.49
C ILE A 61 -4.66 11.44 -20.21
N THR A 62 -5.24 12.63 -20.07
CA THR A 62 -4.65 13.89 -20.51
C THR A 62 -4.10 14.61 -19.30
N THR A 63 -2.78 14.79 -19.27
CA THR A 63 -2.09 15.50 -18.18
C THR A 63 -2.29 17.01 -18.27
N LYS A 64 -1.99 17.75 -17.20
CA LYS A 64 -1.93 19.23 -17.21
C LYS A 64 -1.05 19.83 -18.31
N ALA A 65 -0.06 19.07 -18.80
CA ALA A 65 0.84 19.47 -19.89
C ALA A 65 0.32 19.04 -21.27
N ASN A 66 -0.95 18.61 -21.36
CA ASN A 66 -1.61 18.10 -22.56
C ASN A 66 -0.94 16.86 -23.19
N GLN A 67 -0.13 16.14 -22.41
CA GLN A 67 0.43 14.85 -22.81
C GLN A 67 -0.60 13.74 -22.59
N LYS A 68 -0.65 12.78 -23.51
CA LYS A 68 -1.57 11.64 -23.45
C LYS A 68 -0.88 10.39 -22.93
N ILE A 69 -1.52 9.71 -21.98
CA ILE A 69 -1.11 8.42 -21.44
C ILE A 69 -2.19 7.40 -21.81
N PHE A 70 -1.83 6.43 -22.65
CA PHE A 70 -2.72 5.36 -23.09
C PHE A 70 -2.57 4.16 -22.15
N ILE A 71 -3.69 3.66 -21.63
CA ILE A 71 -3.72 2.66 -20.57
C ILE A 71 -4.68 1.54 -20.97
N ALA A 72 -4.24 0.29 -20.83
CA ALA A 72 -5.13 -0.85 -20.95
C ALA A 72 -5.88 -1.07 -19.63
N ASN A 73 -7.17 -1.43 -19.67
CA ASN A 73 -7.96 -1.61 -18.44
C ASN A 73 -7.34 -2.61 -17.45
N GLN A 74 -6.55 -3.56 -17.97
CA GLN A 74 -5.80 -4.54 -17.20
C GLN A 74 -4.88 -3.90 -16.17
N TRP A 75 -4.33 -2.72 -16.45
CA TRP A 75 -3.41 -2.04 -15.54
C TRP A 75 -4.06 -1.64 -14.22
N PHE A 76 -5.36 -1.31 -14.23
CA PHE A 76 -6.11 -1.00 -13.02
C PHE A 76 -6.29 -2.24 -12.11
N VAL A 77 -6.51 -3.41 -12.71
CA VAL A 77 -6.59 -4.69 -11.96
C VAL A 77 -5.23 -5.16 -11.49
N ILE A 78 -4.21 -5.08 -12.35
CA ILE A 78 -2.84 -5.43 -11.96
C ILE A 78 -2.40 -4.56 -10.77
N ALA A 79 -2.70 -3.27 -10.80
CA ALA A 79 -2.41 -2.35 -9.71
C ALA A 79 -3.13 -2.73 -8.40
N SER A 80 -4.36 -3.24 -8.44
CA SER A 80 -5.13 -3.53 -7.22
C SER A 80 -4.45 -4.58 -6.32
N TYR A 81 -3.63 -5.48 -6.88
CA TYR A 81 -2.90 -6.49 -6.10
C TYR A 81 -1.80 -5.91 -5.19
N MET A 82 -1.22 -4.76 -5.53
CA MET A 82 -0.08 -4.18 -4.79
C MET A 82 -0.50 -3.09 -3.81
N VAL A 83 -1.80 -2.82 -3.66
CA VAL A 83 -2.30 -1.67 -2.89
C VAL A 83 -1.99 -1.81 -1.41
N ASP A 84 -2.13 -3.00 -0.82
CA ASP A 84 -1.79 -3.22 0.59
C ASP A 84 -0.31 -3.00 0.86
N PHE A 85 0.54 -3.55 0.00
CA PHE A 85 1.97 -3.40 0.11
C PHE A 85 2.41 -1.94 -0.03
N CYS A 86 1.90 -1.23 -1.04
CA CYS A 86 2.23 0.18 -1.23
C CYS A 86 1.64 1.06 -0.12
N THR A 87 0.43 0.75 0.35
CA THR A 87 -0.17 1.41 1.50
C THR A 87 0.75 1.27 2.69
N GLU A 88 1.26 0.09 2.99
CA GLU A 88 2.13 -0.12 4.13
C GLU A 88 3.51 0.53 3.91
N LEU A 89 4.12 0.43 2.73
CA LEU A 89 5.39 1.11 2.40
C LEU A 89 5.35 2.61 2.68
N LEU A 90 4.26 3.28 2.27
CA LEU A 90 4.08 4.71 2.51
C LEU A 90 3.97 5.03 4.00
N THR A 91 3.39 4.13 4.81
CA THR A 91 3.30 4.28 6.28
C THR A 91 4.68 4.16 6.91
N TYR A 92 5.46 3.17 6.49
CA TYR A 92 6.83 2.99 6.94
C TYR A 92 7.70 4.21 6.63
N LYS A 93 7.60 4.77 5.42
CA LYS A 93 8.29 6.02 5.07
C LYS A 93 7.88 7.17 5.98
N GLU A 94 6.60 7.33 6.25
CA GLU A 94 6.13 8.41 7.11
C GLU A 94 6.66 8.27 8.56
N LEU A 95 6.64 7.06 9.10
CA LEU A 95 7.19 6.76 10.43
C LEU A 95 8.71 6.97 10.48
N TYR A 96 9.42 6.57 9.43
CA TYR A 96 10.85 6.87 9.29
C TYR A 96 11.14 8.37 9.37
N LEU A 97 10.38 9.19 8.64
CA LEU A 97 10.55 10.65 8.66
C LEU A 97 10.26 11.23 10.05
N LYS A 98 9.25 10.73 10.76
CA LYS A 98 8.98 11.13 12.16
C LYS A 98 10.13 10.81 13.10
N ILE A 99 10.75 9.64 12.95
CA ILE A 99 11.93 9.27 13.74
C ILE A 99 13.09 10.22 13.42
N CYS A 100 13.36 10.50 12.14
CA CYS A 100 14.42 11.44 11.75
C CYS A 100 14.24 12.79 12.46
N THR A 101 13.02 13.33 12.49
CA THR A 101 12.68 14.55 13.22
C THR A 101 12.95 14.42 14.71
N ARG A 102 12.53 13.31 15.34
CA ARG A 102 12.71 13.06 16.79
C ARG A 102 14.18 12.98 17.19
N ILE A 103 15.03 12.39 16.36
CA ILE A 103 16.47 12.24 16.63
C ILE A 103 17.32 13.35 16.01
N CYS A 104 16.70 14.39 15.45
CA CYS A 104 17.34 15.53 14.80
C CYS A 104 18.35 15.13 13.71
N GLN A 105 18.03 14.11 12.91
CA GLN A 105 18.87 13.62 11.81
C GLN A 105 18.29 13.99 10.46
N ASN A 106 19.18 14.25 9.49
CA ASN A 106 18.77 14.46 8.10
C ASN A 106 18.29 13.11 7.50
N PRO A 107 17.07 13.03 6.90
CA PRO A 107 16.53 11.78 6.39
C PRO A 107 17.35 11.14 5.26
N GLU A 108 17.98 11.92 4.39
CA GLU A 108 18.79 11.38 3.30
C GLU A 108 20.09 10.78 3.85
N HIS A 109 20.76 11.51 4.75
CA HIS A 109 22.00 11.05 5.37
C HIS A 109 21.76 9.79 6.21
N LEU A 110 20.72 9.79 7.04
CA LEU A 110 20.39 8.64 7.87
C LEU A 110 20.03 7.42 7.02
N ALA A 111 19.27 7.59 5.93
CA ALA A 111 18.88 6.45 5.07
C ALA A 111 20.10 5.82 4.37
N LYS A 112 21.03 6.65 3.89
CA LYS A 112 22.30 6.17 3.30
C LYS A 112 23.15 5.46 4.34
N ASN A 113 23.27 6.03 5.54
CA ASN A 113 24.04 5.45 6.63
C ASN A 113 23.46 4.10 7.05
N LEU A 114 22.15 4.01 7.31
CA LEU A 114 21.50 2.77 7.75
C LEU A 114 21.47 1.67 6.68
N LYS A 115 21.51 2.03 5.39
CA LYS A 115 21.61 1.08 4.28
C LYS A 115 22.97 0.40 4.20
N VAL A 116 24.05 1.09 4.59
CA VAL A 116 25.44 0.64 4.37
C VAL A 116 26.12 0.23 5.69
N SER A 117 25.84 0.96 6.77
CA SER A 117 26.42 0.79 8.10
C SER A 117 25.38 0.25 9.07
N ASN A 118 25.81 -0.71 9.89
CA ASN A 118 25.02 -1.28 10.98
C ASN A 118 25.72 -1.01 12.33
N ASP A 119 26.21 0.22 12.53
CA ASP A 119 26.84 0.56 13.79
C ASP A 119 25.81 0.46 14.92
N PHE A 120 26.27 -0.10 16.03
CA PHE A 120 25.40 -0.52 17.11
C PHE A 120 24.76 0.66 17.85
N ALA A 121 25.41 1.81 17.89
CA ALA A 121 24.91 3.01 18.56
C ALA A 121 23.72 3.60 17.79
N THR A 122 23.86 3.78 16.48
CA THR A 122 22.80 4.30 15.61
C THR A 122 21.60 3.35 15.59
N LYS A 123 21.84 2.04 15.47
CA LYS A 123 20.78 1.03 15.54
C LYS A 123 20.00 1.11 16.85
N ARG A 124 20.71 1.18 17.98
CA ARG A 124 20.09 1.27 19.31
C ARG A 124 19.26 2.55 19.44
N LEU A 125 19.81 3.70 19.05
CA LEU A 125 19.11 4.98 19.09
C LEU A 125 17.84 4.93 18.23
N PHE A 126 17.94 4.46 16.99
CA PHE A 126 16.81 4.37 16.07
C PHE A 126 15.69 3.48 16.63
N ILE A 127 16.02 2.27 17.06
CA ILE A 127 15.04 1.31 17.61
C ILE A 127 14.41 1.88 18.88
N GLN A 128 15.19 2.49 19.77
CA GLN A 128 14.67 3.07 21.01
C GLN A 128 13.70 4.22 20.71
N SER A 129 14.07 5.14 19.83
CA SER A 129 13.20 6.23 19.40
C SER A 129 11.93 5.75 18.69
N ALA A 130 12.02 4.67 17.90
CA ALA A 130 10.85 4.05 17.28
C ALA A 130 9.89 3.48 18.34
N LYS A 131 10.43 2.73 19.31
CA LYS A 131 9.64 2.14 20.41
C LYS A 131 8.94 3.20 21.25
N GLU A 132 9.66 4.24 21.66
CA GLU A 132 9.06 5.33 22.45
C GLU A 132 7.96 6.03 21.67
N MET A 133 8.17 6.34 20.38
CA MET A 133 7.15 6.91 19.52
C MET A 133 5.91 6.01 19.42
N PHE A 134 6.08 4.69 19.27
CA PHE A 134 4.95 3.77 19.23
C PHE A 134 4.23 3.69 20.57
N ASN A 135 4.96 3.65 21.69
CA ASN A 135 4.38 3.65 23.02
C ASN A 135 3.56 4.93 23.33
N GLU A 136 4.02 6.09 22.86
CA GLU A 136 3.31 7.36 22.99
C GLU A 136 1.99 7.39 22.21
N ILE A 137 1.95 6.79 21.02
CA ILE A 137 0.79 6.85 20.12
C ILE A 137 -0.21 5.72 20.41
N TYR A 138 0.28 4.53 20.75
CA TYR A 138 -0.51 3.30 20.80
C TYR A 138 -0.56 2.65 22.19
N GLY A 139 0.23 3.13 23.15
CA GLY A 139 0.35 2.54 24.49
C GLY A 139 1.53 1.57 24.61
N ASP A 140 1.93 1.28 25.86
CA ASP A 140 3.04 0.36 26.15
C ASP A 140 2.60 -1.10 26.01
N ASP A 141 2.94 -1.71 24.88
CA ASP A 141 2.66 -3.12 24.61
C ASP A 141 3.77 -3.84 23.83
N ALA A 142 3.67 -5.17 23.75
CA ALA A 142 4.59 -6.01 22.98
C ALA A 142 4.62 -5.67 21.47
N GLY A 143 3.55 -5.08 20.94
CA GLY A 143 3.41 -4.66 19.55
C GLY A 143 4.36 -3.52 19.18
N SER A 144 4.67 -2.60 20.09
CA SER A 144 5.65 -1.53 19.86
C SER A 144 7.06 -2.06 19.61
N THR A 145 7.46 -3.12 20.31
CA THR A 145 8.78 -3.74 20.09
C THR A 145 8.85 -4.43 18.74
N GLU A 146 7.80 -5.16 18.35
CA GLU A 146 7.71 -5.82 17.05
C GLU A 146 7.71 -4.78 15.90
N ALA A 147 6.88 -3.75 16.01
CA ALA A 147 6.80 -2.64 15.05
C ALA A 147 8.14 -1.92 14.87
N ALA A 148 8.86 -1.63 15.96
CA ALA A 148 10.19 -1.05 15.88
C ALA A 148 11.19 -1.96 15.15
N GLY A 149 11.09 -3.28 15.35
CA GLY A 149 11.89 -4.27 14.63
C GLY A 149 11.60 -4.28 13.13
N TYR A 150 10.33 -4.20 12.73
CA TYR A 150 9.98 -4.09 11.33
C TYR A 150 10.47 -2.78 10.70
N LEU A 151 10.32 -1.65 11.39
CA LEU A 151 10.79 -0.35 10.90
C LEU A 151 12.32 -0.32 10.76
N TRP A 152 13.04 -1.00 11.65
CA TRP A 152 14.47 -1.23 11.50
C TRP A 152 14.80 -2.03 10.23
N ASN A 153 14.08 -3.12 9.95
CA ASN A 153 14.30 -3.90 8.73
C ASN A 153 14.01 -3.08 7.47
N PHE A 154 13.00 -2.22 7.49
CA PHE A 154 12.69 -1.35 6.35
C PHE A 154 13.86 -0.43 5.97
N VAL A 155 14.54 0.17 6.96
CA VAL A 155 15.62 1.13 6.73
C VAL A 155 17.00 0.49 6.52
N SER A 156 17.21 -0.75 7.00
CA SER A 156 18.52 -1.43 6.98
C SER A 156 18.60 -2.65 6.08
N ASN A 157 17.47 -3.32 5.80
CA ASN A 157 17.40 -4.54 5.01
C ASN A 157 16.48 -4.37 3.80
N TYR A 158 17.01 -3.80 2.72
CA TYR A 158 16.23 -3.50 1.52
C TYR A 158 15.75 -4.77 0.80
N SER A 159 16.52 -5.87 0.85
CA SER A 159 16.09 -7.17 0.30
C SER A 159 14.83 -7.71 0.96
N TRP A 160 14.60 -7.43 2.25
CA TRP A 160 13.43 -7.91 2.99
C TRP A 160 12.10 -7.43 2.38
N TRP A 161 12.07 -6.25 1.77
CA TRP A 161 10.87 -5.68 1.15
C TRP A 161 11.03 -5.40 -0.35
N ALA A 162 12.05 -6.00 -1.00
CA ALA A 162 12.38 -5.78 -2.41
C ALA A 162 12.73 -4.31 -2.77
N GLY A 163 13.30 -3.57 -1.83
CA GLY A 163 13.81 -2.22 -2.00
C GLY A 163 15.07 -2.13 -2.86
N SER A 164 15.17 -1.07 -3.67
CA SER A 164 16.36 -0.78 -4.50
C SER A 164 16.93 0.61 -4.24
N LYS A 165 16.06 1.59 -4.02
CA LYS A 165 16.36 3.00 -3.71
C LYS A 165 16.29 3.24 -2.22
N THR A 166 17.03 4.24 -1.71
CA THR A 166 16.95 4.67 -0.30
C THR A 166 15.54 5.17 0.06
N VAL A 167 15.11 4.93 1.30
CA VAL A 167 13.73 5.17 1.77
C VAL A 167 13.31 6.64 1.84
N ASP A 168 14.28 7.56 1.84
CA ASP A 168 14.04 9.01 1.82
C ASP A 168 13.43 9.48 0.49
N ARG A 169 13.77 8.82 -0.62
CA ARG A 169 13.35 9.20 -1.96
C ARG A 169 11.84 9.11 -2.15
N ASN A 170 11.27 10.00 -2.97
CA ASN A 170 9.83 10.01 -3.24
C ASN A 170 9.36 8.86 -4.13
N ASP A 171 10.27 8.34 -4.96
CA ASP A 171 10.01 7.26 -5.92
C ASP A 171 10.54 5.89 -5.44
N PHE A 172 10.76 5.73 -4.14
CA PHE A 172 11.31 4.51 -3.52
C PHE A 172 10.43 3.27 -3.72
N TYR A 173 9.11 3.46 -3.83
CA TYR A 173 8.11 2.40 -3.92
C TYR A 173 7.94 1.84 -5.35
N ILE A 174 8.34 2.58 -6.38
CA ILE A 174 8.09 2.23 -7.79
C ILE A 174 8.74 0.90 -8.17
N SER A 175 10.05 0.76 -7.94
CA SER A 175 10.79 -0.45 -8.31
C SER A 175 10.31 -1.71 -7.57
N PRO A 176 10.10 -1.71 -6.24
CA PRO A 176 9.48 -2.83 -5.53
C PRO A 176 8.16 -3.28 -6.14
N ILE A 177 7.28 -2.35 -6.53
CA ILE A 177 5.98 -2.66 -7.12
C ILE A 177 6.13 -3.32 -8.49
N LEU A 178 6.86 -2.67 -9.41
CA LEU A 178 6.96 -3.13 -10.79
C LEU A 178 7.69 -4.48 -10.89
N ASN A 179 8.73 -4.68 -10.09
CA ASN A 179 9.45 -5.95 -10.02
C ASN A 179 8.55 -7.08 -9.46
N SER A 180 7.68 -6.77 -8.48
CA SER A 180 6.80 -7.76 -7.86
C SER A 180 5.65 -8.20 -8.76
N LEU A 181 5.22 -7.29 -9.65
CA LEU A 181 4.25 -7.57 -10.69
C LEU A 181 4.87 -8.24 -11.94
N ASN A 182 6.19 -8.48 -11.95
CA ASN A 182 6.91 -9.00 -13.13
C ASN A 182 6.62 -8.22 -14.42
N VAL A 183 6.34 -6.92 -14.33
CA VAL A 183 6.09 -6.06 -15.49
C VAL A 183 7.37 -5.32 -15.89
N VAL A 184 7.60 -5.15 -17.20
CA VAL A 184 8.77 -4.42 -17.69
C VAL A 184 8.66 -2.95 -17.28
N ASN A 185 9.59 -2.49 -16.44
CA ASN A 185 9.57 -1.19 -15.77
C ASN A 185 9.39 0.00 -16.73
N VAL A 186 10.07 -0.02 -17.88
CA VAL A 186 10.04 1.06 -18.89
C VAL A 186 8.66 1.26 -19.52
N SER A 187 7.85 0.20 -19.63
CA SER A 187 6.54 0.25 -20.30
C SER A 187 5.36 0.39 -19.34
N HIS A 188 5.58 0.25 -18.03
CA HIS A 188 4.52 0.14 -17.03
C HIS A 188 4.68 1.13 -15.86
N GLY A 189 5.49 2.18 -16.02
CA GLY A 189 5.68 3.19 -14.97
C GLY A 189 4.36 3.73 -14.41
N TYR A 190 3.35 3.90 -15.27
CA TYR A 190 2.03 4.36 -14.86
C TYR A 190 1.26 3.36 -13.98
N VAL A 191 1.56 2.06 -14.02
CA VAL A 191 0.97 1.08 -13.09
C VAL A 191 1.33 1.45 -11.65
N ALA A 192 2.56 1.88 -11.38
CA ALA A 192 2.95 2.34 -10.05
C ALA A 192 2.20 3.62 -9.62
N ASP A 193 1.89 4.52 -10.57
CA ASP A 193 1.05 5.70 -10.30
C ASP A 193 -0.39 5.32 -9.94
N ILE A 194 -0.96 4.30 -10.60
CA ILE A 194 -2.28 3.76 -10.26
C ILE A 194 -2.26 3.13 -8.85
N VAL A 195 -1.24 2.32 -8.53
CA VAL A 195 -1.09 1.75 -7.17
C VAL A 195 -0.97 2.86 -6.13
N PHE A 196 -0.22 3.92 -6.41
CA PHE A 196 -0.08 5.08 -5.54
C PHE A 196 -1.44 5.80 -5.35
N ALA A 197 -2.22 5.97 -6.41
CA ALA A 197 -3.57 6.54 -6.34
C ALA A 197 -4.45 5.75 -5.37
N TYR A 198 -4.50 4.43 -5.53
CA TYR A 198 -5.26 3.54 -4.64
C TYR A 198 -4.75 3.54 -3.20
N SER A 199 -3.44 3.70 -3.00
CA SER A 199 -2.82 3.66 -1.67
C SER A 199 -2.91 4.98 -0.88
N THR A 200 -3.30 6.07 -1.55
CA THR A 200 -3.37 7.41 -0.98
C THR A 200 -4.78 7.99 -0.92
N ASN A 201 -5.71 7.49 -1.73
CA ASN A 201 -7.10 7.91 -1.75
C ASN A 201 -8.01 6.80 -1.18
N PHE A 202 -8.65 7.09 -0.04
CA PHE A 202 -9.43 6.08 0.70
C PHE A 202 -10.69 5.59 -0.05
N PRO A 203 -11.46 6.43 -0.76
CA PRO A 203 -12.53 5.95 -1.64
C PRO A 203 -12.05 4.96 -2.71
N LEU A 204 -10.96 5.28 -3.41
CA LEU A 204 -10.37 4.36 -4.39
C LEU A 204 -9.89 3.06 -3.73
N ARG A 205 -9.21 3.15 -2.57
CA ARG A 205 -8.77 1.98 -1.78
C ARG A 205 -9.93 1.02 -1.52
N LYS A 206 -11.10 1.54 -1.13
CA LYS A 206 -12.31 0.74 -0.86
C LYS A 206 -12.83 0.03 -2.12
N ILE A 207 -12.92 0.77 -3.23
CA ILE A 207 -13.47 0.25 -4.48
C ILE A 207 -12.63 -0.91 -5.04
N VAL A 208 -11.30 -0.82 -4.93
CA VAL A 208 -10.38 -1.78 -5.56
C VAL A 208 -10.01 -2.97 -4.67
N GLU A 209 -10.62 -3.10 -3.48
CA GLU A 209 -10.38 -4.22 -2.57
C GLU A 209 -10.72 -5.58 -3.20
N ASN A 210 -11.74 -5.58 -4.06
CA ASN A 210 -12.16 -6.77 -4.78
C ASN A 210 -12.27 -6.45 -6.28
N VAL A 211 -11.65 -7.27 -7.13
CA VAL A 211 -11.64 -7.08 -8.59
C VAL A 211 -13.06 -7.00 -9.16
N GLY A 212 -13.99 -7.82 -8.65
CA GLY A 212 -15.39 -7.81 -9.08
C GLY A 212 -16.15 -6.54 -8.69
N SER A 213 -15.64 -5.75 -7.74
CA SER A 213 -16.28 -4.50 -7.31
C SER A 213 -16.05 -3.33 -8.27
N PHE A 214 -15.06 -3.40 -9.17
CA PHE A 214 -14.72 -2.31 -10.10
C PHE A 214 -14.63 -2.72 -11.57
N THR A 215 -14.83 -4.00 -11.88
CA THR A 215 -14.77 -4.53 -13.24
C THR A 215 -16.09 -5.14 -13.68
N ILE A 216 -16.30 -5.23 -15.00
CA ILE A 216 -17.41 -5.93 -15.63
C ILE A 216 -16.82 -7.06 -16.47
N GLY A 217 -17.18 -8.30 -16.14
CA GLY A 217 -16.77 -9.49 -16.88
C GLY A 217 -15.39 -10.06 -16.55
N ALA A 218 -14.65 -9.48 -15.60
CA ALA A 218 -13.38 -10.04 -15.16
C ALA A 218 -13.58 -11.38 -14.42
N LYS A 219 -12.77 -12.38 -14.78
CA LYS A 219 -12.76 -13.69 -14.12
C LYS A 219 -11.44 -13.88 -13.38
N LEU A 220 -11.48 -14.40 -12.16
CA LEU A 220 -10.27 -14.78 -11.43
C LEU A 220 -10.07 -16.29 -11.51
N ASN A 221 -8.82 -16.73 -11.47
CA ASN A 221 -8.53 -18.13 -11.22
C ASN A 221 -8.87 -18.45 -9.76
N THR A 222 -9.40 -19.65 -9.52
CA THR A 222 -9.51 -20.16 -8.16
C THR A 222 -8.14 -20.57 -7.68
N TYR A 223 -7.75 -20.09 -6.50
CA TYR A 223 -6.48 -20.40 -5.89
C TYR A 223 -6.68 -20.68 -4.40
N THR A 224 -6.02 -21.72 -3.92
CA THR A 224 -6.02 -22.12 -2.52
C THR A 224 -4.58 -22.12 -2.05
N PRO A 225 -4.20 -21.22 -1.14
CA PRO A 225 -2.83 -21.13 -0.64
C PRO A 225 -2.44 -22.42 0.09
N ASP A 226 -1.18 -22.82 -0.02
CA ASP A 226 -0.65 -23.90 0.80
C ASP A 226 -0.52 -23.47 2.29
N ALA A 227 0.00 -24.36 3.14
CA ALA A 227 0.13 -24.07 4.57
C ALA A 227 1.12 -22.94 4.89
N GLU A 228 2.20 -22.81 4.12
CA GLU A 228 3.22 -21.78 4.30
C GLU A 228 2.72 -20.43 3.81
N GLU A 229 2.09 -20.41 2.64
CA GLU A 229 1.41 -19.24 2.08
C GLU A 229 0.31 -18.79 3.04
N SER A 230 -0.54 -19.70 3.52
CA SER A 230 -1.59 -19.40 4.50
C SER A 230 -1.03 -18.79 5.79
N ALA A 231 0.12 -19.25 6.28
CA ALA A 231 0.76 -18.67 7.46
C ALA A 231 1.29 -17.24 7.19
N SER A 232 1.89 -17.01 6.01
CA SER A 232 2.28 -15.67 5.57
C SER A 232 1.06 -14.74 5.44
N TYR A 233 -0.07 -15.29 4.96
CA TYR A 233 -1.30 -14.53 4.76
C TYR A 233 -1.87 -14.14 6.11
N GLN A 234 -1.95 -15.07 7.06
CA GLN A 234 -2.33 -14.77 8.44
C GLN A 234 -1.40 -13.74 9.10
N LYS A 235 -0.11 -13.73 8.76
CA LYS A 235 0.85 -12.72 9.27
C LYS A 235 0.64 -11.34 8.63
N ALA A 236 0.34 -11.29 7.34
CA ALA A 236 0.03 -10.08 6.58
C ALA A 236 -1.35 -9.50 6.93
N GLU A 237 -2.29 -10.39 7.26
CA GLU A 237 -3.68 -10.07 7.56
C GLU A 237 -4.00 -10.06 9.04
N LYS A 238 -3.05 -10.39 9.94
CA LYS A 238 -3.28 -10.51 11.40
C LYS A 238 -4.17 -9.37 11.89
N ILE A 239 -5.47 -9.68 12.03
CA ILE A 239 -6.53 -8.69 11.83
C ILE A 239 -6.53 -7.64 12.94
N THR A 240 -6.67 -6.40 12.49
CA THR A 240 -7.22 -5.24 13.20
C THR A 240 -8.64 -5.53 13.68
N SER A 241 -8.79 -6.17 14.84
CA SER A 241 -10.11 -6.42 15.43
C SER A 241 -10.61 -5.19 16.19
N SER A 242 -11.05 -4.16 15.46
CA SER A 242 -12.07 -3.17 15.89
C SER A 242 -12.26 -2.03 14.87
N LEU A 243 -12.81 -2.31 13.69
CA LEU A 243 -13.32 -1.24 12.81
C LEU A 243 -14.77 -1.51 12.45
N ASN A 244 -15.67 -0.78 13.10
CA ASN A 244 -16.99 -0.51 12.58
C ASN A 244 -16.81 0.51 11.45
N LEU A 245 -17.00 0.08 10.20
CA LEU A 245 -16.84 0.92 9.00
C LEU A 245 -17.86 2.08 8.90
N ASN A 246 -18.75 2.22 9.89
CA ASN A 246 -19.77 3.26 9.98
C ASN A 246 -19.22 4.62 10.45
N ASP A 247 -17.99 4.70 10.98
CA ASP A 247 -17.37 5.95 11.47
C ASP A 247 -16.72 6.81 10.37
N VAL A 248 -16.90 6.46 9.10
CA VAL A 248 -16.55 7.32 7.97
C VAL A 248 -17.85 7.64 7.24
N SER A 249 -18.41 8.81 7.52
CA SER A 249 -19.61 9.35 6.88
C SER A 249 -19.38 9.52 5.38
N ILE A 250 -19.62 8.45 4.64
CA ILE A 250 -19.98 8.49 3.23
C ILE A 250 -21.39 7.92 3.17
N GLU A 251 -22.38 8.77 3.46
CA GLU A 251 -23.73 8.56 2.96
C GLU A 251 -23.61 8.59 1.44
N TYR A 252 -23.74 7.42 0.83
CA TYR A 252 -24.13 7.09 -0.54
C TYR A 252 -23.33 5.88 -1.02
N LEU A 253 -24.08 4.80 -1.30
CA LEU A 253 -23.70 3.54 -1.95
C LEU A 253 -23.03 2.48 -1.06
N VAL A 254 -23.86 1.60 -0.48
CA VAL A 254 -23.86 0.12 -0.66
C VAL A 254 -24.82 -0.50 0.37
N GLN A 255 -25.78 -1.31 -0.09
CA GLN A 255 -26.69 -2.09 0.76
C GLN A 255 -25.93 -3.11 1.62
N PRO A 256 -26.45 -3.50 2.81
CA PRO A 256 -25.73 -4.32 3.77
C PRO A 256 -25.63 -5.77 3.30
N THR A 257 -24.60 -6.05 2.52
CA THR A 257 -24.02 -7.38 2.38
C THR A 257 -22.65 -7.30 3.05
N SER A 258 -22.33 -8.27 3.91
CA SER A 258 -21.11 -8.37 4.72
C SER A 258 -19.91 -7.63 4.10
N ALA A 259 -19.68 -6.39 4.53
CA ALA A 259 -18.66 -5.55 3.91
C ALA A 259 -17.29 -6.24 4.03
N PRO A 260 -16.53 -6.37 2.93
CA PRO A 260 -15.19 -6.94 2.99
C PRO A 260 -14.34 -6.09 3.95
N LYS A 261 -13.76 -6.75 4.96
CA LYS A 261 -12.88 -6.11 5.94
C LYS A 261 -11.58 -5.74 5.25
N ILE A 262 -11.35 -4.45 5.02
CA ILE A 262 -10.11 -3.95 4.42
C ILE A 262 -8.95 -4.23 5.38
N SER A 263 -7.95 -4.93 4.89
CA SER A 263 -6.77 -5.33 5.66
C SER A 263 -5.78 -4.17 5.82
N ILE A 264 -5.98 -3.31 6.83
CA ILE A 264 -5.15 -2.11 7.07
C ILE A 264 -4.57 -2.05 8.48
N SER A 265 -3.29 -1.67 8.61
CA SER A 265 -2.65 -1.45 9.92
C SER A 265 -3.20 -0.19 10.61
N ALA A 266 -3.03 -0.12 11.94
CA ALA A 266 -3.47 1.06 12.71
C ALA A 266 -2.80 2.35 12.22
N ALA A 267 -1.50 2.30 11.92
CA ALA A 267 -0.76 3.44 11.39
C ALA A 267 -1.20 3.83 9.98
N SER A 268 -1.45 2.86 9.10
CA SER A 268 -1.97 3.12 7.74
C SER A 268 -3.36 3.74 7.75
N LEU A 269 -4.26 3.31 8.65
CA LEU A 269 -5.56 3.93 8.82
C LEU A 269 -5.44 5.38 9.32
N ALA A 270 -4.58 5.63 10.31
CA ALA A 270 -4.32 6.97 10.82
C ALA A 270 -3.75 7.90 9.74
N ARG A 271 -3.02 7.37 8.75
CA ARG A 271 -2.59 8.14 7.57
C ARG A 271 -3.77 8.52 6.68
N PHE A 272 -4.67 7.60 6.35
CA PHE A 272 -5.84 7.94 5.54
C PHE A 272 -6.73 8.99 6.19
N LYS A 273 -6.96 8.91 7.51
CA LYS A 273 -7.76 9.88 8.27
C LYS A 273 -7.19 11.31 8.30
N ARG A 274 -5.89 11.48 8.02
CA ARG A 274 -5.24 12.80 7.96
C ARG A 274 -5.22 13.40 6.56
N ASN A 275 -5.42 12.57 5.54
CA ASN A 275 -5.31 12.95 4.13
C ASN A 275 -6.67 13.01 3.40
N GLY A 276 -7.76 12.58 4.05
CA GLY A 276 -9.14 12.73 3.57
C GLY A 276 -9.85 13.83 4.32
#